data_AF-A0A8B8F959-F1
#
_entry.id   AF-A0A8B8F959-F1
#
_cell.length_a   1.000
_cell.length_b   1.000
_cell.length_c   1.000
_cell.angle_alpha   90.00
_cell.angle_beta   90.00
_cell.angle_gamma   90.00
#
_symmetry.space_group_name_H-M   'P 1'
#
loop_
_entity.id
_entity.type
_entity.pdbx_description
1 polymer ?
#
loop_
_entity_poly.entity_id
_entity_poly.type
_entity_poly.pdbx_seq_one_letter_code
_entity_poly.pdbx_strand_id
1 'polypeptide(L)'
;MSRNWFELILRFLHFSDNEKAPNNDRIYKVRDLINKLIENFQKILEPEEYLAVDETMVPFRGRLIFRQYIPGKAHKYGVKLLCGTDGYTYNVQVYAGKSQIDGKGLGCRVVLDLSQRYLNSGRTIITDNFYTSVPLAYELLKNNIHLVGTLRSNRVKLPEVTKAKLKPNEIVGRENIDGIVIAKWRARGTSQC
;
A
#
# COMPACT_ATOMS: atom_id res chain seq x y z
N MET A 1 -34.02 -17.95 6.05
CA MET A 1 -34.41 -16.52 6.16
C MET A 1 -35.32 -16.19 4.98
N SER A 2 -36.42 -15.45 5.16
CA SER A 2 -37.26 -15.05 4.02
C SER A 2 -36.59 -13.93 3.20
N ARG A 3 -36.91 -13.85 1.90
CA ARG A 3 -36.39 -12.80 1.01
C ARG A 3 -36.65 -11.40 1.56
N ASN A 4 -37.88 -11.12 1.99
CA ASN A 4 -38.27 -9.81 2.50
C ASN A 4 -37.48 -9.44 3.77
N TRP A 5 -37.24 -10.42 4.66
CA TRP A 5 -36.45 -10.17 5.86
C TRP A 5 -34.99 -9.87 5.55
N PHE A 6 -34.41 -10.61 4.60
CA PHE A 6 -33.05 -10.37 4.13
C PHE A 6 -32.89 -8.97 3.51
N GLU A 7 -33.81 -8.55 2.65
CA GLU A 7 -33.80 -7.21 2.03
C GLU A 7 -33.93 -6.09 3.07
N LEU A 8 -34.76 -6.27 4.10
CA LEU A 8 -34.90 -5.32 5.21
C LEU A 8 -33.59 -5.19 5.99
N ILE A 9 -32.95 -6.30 6.35
CA ILE A 9 -31.66 -6.27 7.05
C ILE A 9 -30.62 -5.52 6.21
N LEU A 10 -30.49 -5.85 4.91
CA LEU A 10 -29.52 -5.19 4.04
C LEU A 10 -29.75 -3.68 3.92
N ARG A 11 -31.01 -3.24 3.89
CA ARG A 11 -31.36 -1.82 3.76
C ARG A 11 -31.00 -1.00 4.99
N PHE A 12 -31.11 -1.59 6.18
CA PHE A 12 -30.96 -0.87 7.45
C PHE A 12 -29.66 -1.23 8.19
N LEU A 13 -28.77 -2.02 7.60
CA LEU A 13 -27.48 -2.35 8.21
C LEU A 13 -26.61 -1.10 8.40
N HIS A 14 -26.18 -0.85 9.64
CA HIS A 14 -25.34 0.28 10.02
C HIS A 14 -24.32 -0.14 11.09
N PHE A 15 -23.15 0.49 11.08
CA PHE A 15 -22.05 0.19 12.01
C PHE A 15 -21.64 1.37 12.89
N SER A 16 -22.26 2.53 12.70
CA SER A 16 -21.89 3.78 13.37
C SER A 16 -23.13 4.62 13.67
N ASP A 17 -23.06 5.42 14.73
CA ASP A 17 -24.05 6.44 15.06
C ASP A 17 -23.87 7.68 14.17
N ASN A 18 -24.88 8.00 13.35
CA ASN A 18 -24.84 9.13 12.42
C ASN A 18 -24.88 10.49 13.12
N GLU A 19 -25.39 10.58 14.35
CA GLU A 19 -25.45 11.84 15.11
C GLU A 19 -24.07 12.30 15.57
N LYS A 20 -23.12 11.36 15.65
CA LYS A 20 -21.74 11.59 16.08
C LYS A 20 -20.74 11.69 14.92
N ALA A 21 -21.23 11.68 13.68
CA ALA A 21 -20.37 11.66 12.50
C ALA A 21 -19.58 12.98 12.36
N PRO A 22 -18.24 12.95 12.37
CA PRO A 22 -17.44 14.15 12.21
C PRO A 22 -17.42 14.59 10.73
N ASN A 23 -17.36 15.90 10.49
CA ASN A 23 -17.35 16.46 9.14
C ASN A 23 -16.12 16.08 8.30
N ASN A 24 -15.01 15.71 8.95
CA ASN A 24 -13.72 15.49 8.30
C ASN A 24 -13.33 14.00 8.13
N ASP A 25 -14.10 13.04 8.65
CA ASP A 25 -13.84 11.61 8.43
C ASP A 25 -14.80 11.00 7.41
N ARG A 26 -14.31 10.90 6.17
CA ARG A 26 -15.08 10.35 5.04
C ARG A 26 -15.42 8.86 5.19
N ILE A 27 -14.72 8.12 6.05
CA ILE A 27 -14.93 6.68 6.24
C ILE A 27 -15.50 6.34 7.62
N TYR A 28 -15.91 7.34 8.40
CA TYR A 28 -16.45 7.18 9.76
C TYR A 28 -17.46 6.03 9.88
N LYS A 29 -18.37 5.92 8.89
CA LYS A 29 -19.44 4.91 8.89
C LYS A 29 -18.99 3.45 8.93
N VAL A 30 -17.74 3.18 8.53
CA VAL A 30 -17.15 1.84 8.50
C VAL A 30 -15.85 1.77 9.29
N ARG A 31 -15.40 2.88 9.89
CA ARG A 31 -14.12 3.00 10.58
C ARG A 31 -13.99 1.96 11.69
N ASP A 32 -14.96 1.92 12.59
CA ASP A 32 -14.93 1.04 13.76
C ASP A 32 -14.98 -0.44 13.36
N LEU A 33 -15.75 -0.77 12.31
CA LEU A 33 -15.78 -2.12 11.76
C LEU A 33 -14.41 -2.53 11.22
N ILE A 34 -13.80 -1.66 10.41
CA ILE A 34 -12.47 -1.91 9.82
C ILE A 34 -11.42 -2.05 10.92
N ASN A 35 -11.43 -1.18 11.92
CA ASN A 35 -10.50 -1.25 13.06
C ASN A 35 -10.65 -2.59 13.80
N LYS A 36 -11.88 -3.03 14.10
CA LYS A 36 -12.14 -4.33 14.73
C LYS A 36 -11.65 -5.50 13.88
N LEU A 37 -11.81 -5.44 12.55
CA LEU A 37 -11.29 -6.45 11.65
C LEU A 37 -9.76 -6.50 11.68
N ILE A 38 -9.09 -5.34 11.58
CA ILE A 38 -7.63 -5.23 11.64
C ILE A 38 -7.09 -5.76 12.98
N GLU A 39 -7.72 -5.37 14.09
CA GLU A 39 -7.35 -5.89 15.42
C GLU A 39 -7.40 -7.41 15.48
N ASN A 40 -8.45 -8.02 14.92
CA ASN A 40 -8.57 -9.47 14.88
C ASN A 40 -7.53 -10.08 13.93
N PHE A 41 -7.31 -9.47 12.76
CA PHE A 41 -6.32 -9.98 11.81
C PHE A 41 -4.93 -10.06 12.42
N GLN A 42 -4.52 -9.00 13.11
CA GLN A 42 -3.22 -8.90 13.78
C GLN A 42 -3.09 -9.73 15.05
N LYS A 43 -4.20 -10.19 15.64
CA LYS A 43 -4.20 -11.09 16.80
C LYS A 43 -4.04 -12.56 16.39
N ILE A 44 -4.60 -12.93 15.24
CA ILE A 44 -4.69 -14.34 14.82
C ILE A 44 -3.37 -14.84 14.24
N LEU A 45 -2.71 -14.03 13.41
CA LEU A 45 -1.49 -14.43 12.72
C LEU A 45 -0.48 -13.29 12.74
N GLU A 46 0.75 -13.62 13.08
CA GLU A 46 1.89 -12.72 12.93
C GLU A 46 2.61 -13.03 11.61
N PRO A 47 2.93 -12.02 10.78
CA PRO A 47 3.68 -12.23 9.55
C PRO A 47 5.08 -12.75 9.82
N GLU A 48 5.57 -13.54 8.88
CA GLU A 48 6.94 -14.04 8.85
C GLU A 48 7.93 -12.94 8.43
N GLU A 49 9.01 -13.30 7.74
CA GLU A 49 10.11 -12.41 7.38
C GLU A 49 9.70 -11.34 6.34
N TYR A 50 8.79 -11.68 5.42
CA TYR A 50 8.45 -10.85 4.26
C TYR A 50 7.03 -10.29 4.37
N LEU A 51 6.89 -8.97 4.23
CA LEU A 51 5.59 -8.28 4.12
C LEU A 51 5.49 -7.57 2.78
N ALA A 52 4.44 -7.81 2.01
CA ALA A 52 4.11 -7.01 0.85
C ALA A 52 3.18 -5.84 1.22
N VAL A 53 3.45 -4.66 0.65
CA VAL A 53 2.53 -3.53 0.63
C VAL A 53 2.07 -3.28 -0.80
N ASP A 54 0.78 -3.41 -1.02
CA ASP A 54 0.15 -3.16 -2.32
C ASP A 54 -1.30 -2.66 -2.14
N GLU A 55 -1.97 -2.43 -3.26
CA GLU A 55 -3.35 -2.01 -3.32
C GLU A 55 -4.30 -3.05 -3.90
N THR A 56 -5.51 -3.06 -3.36
CA THR A 56 -6.65 -3.78 -3.95
C THR A 56 -7.83 -2.84 -4.18
N MET A 57 -8.78 -3.29 -5.00
CA MET A 57 -9.96 -2.52 -5.38
C MET A 57 -11.22 -3.28 -5.02
N VAL A 58 -12.06 -2.70 -4.17
CA VAL A 58 -13.41 -3.19 -3.91
C VAL A 58 -14.35 -2.59 -4.95
N PRO A 59 -14.94 -3.38 -5.86
CA PRO A 59 -15.77 -2.85 -6.94
C PRO A 59 -16.97 -2.09 -6.41
N PHE A 60 -17.12 -0.83 -6.84
CA PHE A 60 -18.24 0.01 -6.42
C PHE A 60 -18.51 1.12 -7.43
N ARG A 61 -19.77 1.23 -7.88
CA ARG A 61 -20.21 2.23 -8.88
C ARG A 61 -21.21 3.27 -8.35
N GLY A 62 -21.63 3.16 -7.09
CA GLY A 62 -22.53 4.15 -6.47
C GLY A 62 -21.87 5.51 -6.28
N ARG A 63 -22.65 6.46 -5.75
CA ARG A 63 -22.17 7.81 -5.39
C ARG A 63 -21.33 7.72 -4.11
N LEU A 64 -20.03 7.96 -4.25
CA LEU A 64 -19.09 7.99 -3.13
C LEU A 64 -17.96 8.97 -3.45
N ILE A 65 -17.69 9.88 -2.51
CA ILE A 65 -16.78 11.02 -2.71
C ILE A 65 -15.34 10.57 -3.02
N PHE A 66 -14.89 9.47 -2.44
CA PHE A 66 -13.52 8.95 -2.57
C PHE A 66 -13.41 7.72 -3.46
N ARG A 67 -14.43 7.43 -4.27
CA ARG A 67 -14.37 6.39 -5.31
C ARG A 67 -13.21 6.67 -6.27
N GLN A 68 -12.41 5.65 -6.56
CA GLN A 68 -11.27 5.73 -7.46
C GLN A 68 -11.60 5.14 -8.83
N TYR A 69 -10.93 5.65 -9.86
CA TYR A 69 -10.90 5.06 -11.19
C TYR A 69 -9.47 4.63 -11.52
N ILE A 70 -9.25 3.32 -11.75
CA ILE A 70 -7.95 2.75 -12.11
C ILE A 70 -8.10 2.00 -13.44
N PRO A 71 -7.66 2.59 -14.57
CA PRO A 71 -7.86 2.03 -15.91
C PRO A 71 -7.31 0.61 -16.09
N GLY A 72 -6.18 0.30 -15.44
CA GLY A 72 -5.45 -0.97 -15.61
C GLY A 72 -5.95 -2.15 -14.78
N LYS A 73 -6.99 -1.97 -13.94
CA LYS A 73 -7.55 -3.06 -13.12
C LYS A 73 -8.84 -3.59 -13.78
N ALA A 74 -9.13 -4.87 -13.58
CA ALA A 74 -10.34 -5.53 -14.11
C ALA A 74 -11.62 -4.77 -13.71
N HIS A 75 -11.74 -4.40 -12.44
CA HIS A 75 -12.77 -3.50 -11.95
C HIS A 75 -12.21 -2.08 -11.87
N LYS A 76 -12.49 -1.28 -12.89
CA LYS A 76 -11.92 0.07 -13.02
C LYS A 76 -12.45 1.06 -11.99
N TYR A 77 -13.66 0.88 -11.45
CA TYR A 77 -14.29 1.79 -10.49
C TYR A 77 -14.52 1.09 -9.15
N GLY A 78 -14.11 1.73 -8.06
CA GLY A 78 -14.32 1.17 -6.74
C GLY A 78 -13.70 1.96 -5.60
N VAL A 79 -13.61 1.31 -4.44
CA VAL A 79 -12.90 1.81 -3.26
C VAL A 79 -11.50 1.20 -3.26
N LYS A 80 -10.47 2.05 -3.34
CA LYS A 80 -9.08 1.61 -3.24
C LYS A 80 -8.75 1.32 -1.77
N LEU A 81 -8.28 0.10 -1.51
CA LEU A 81 -7.73 -0.32 -0.24
C LEU A 81 -6.21 -0.47 -0.39
N LEU A 82 -5.47 -0.07 0.63
CA LEU A 82 -4.03 -0.22 0.75
C LEU A 82 -3.80 -1.30 1.80
N CYS A 83 -3.04 -2.34 1.47
CA CYS A 83 -2.97 -3.57 2.25
C CYS A 83 -1.53 -3.92 2.59
N GLY A 84 -1.30 -4.32 3.83
CA GLY A 84 -0.12 -5.07 4.25
C GLY A 84 -0.46 -6.56 4.32
N THR A 85 0.27 -7.40 3.59
CA THR A 85 -0.04 -8.82 3.41
C THR A 85 1.20 -9.66 3.12
N ASP A 86 1.18 -10.94 3.44
CA ASP A 86 2.16 -11.95 2.96
C ASP A 86 1.46 -13.13 2.25
N GLY A 87 0.17 -12.94 1.92
CA GLY A 87 -0.77 -14.02 1.62
C GLY A 87 -1.98 -13.93 2.56
N TYR A 88 -1.74 -13.52 3.81
CA TYR A 88 -2.77 -13.12 4.76
C TYR A 88 -2.77 -11.60 4.98
N THR A 89 -3.96 -10.99 5.07
CA THR A 89 -4.07 -9.54 5.24
C THR A 89 -3.96 -9.12 6.70
N TYR A 90 -2.90 -8.40 7.07
CA TYR A 90 -2.66 -7.94 8.44
C TYR A 90 -3.18 -6.54 8.73
N ASN A 91 -3.12 -5.67 7.73
CA ASN A 91 -3.50 -4.27 7.90
C ASN A 91 -4.11 -3.75 6.61
N VAL A 92 -5.13 -2.90 6.76
CA VAL A 92 -5.86 -2.32 5.64
C VAL A 92 -6.12 -0.84 5.92
N GLN A 93 -5.84 0.00 4.94
CA GLN A 93 -6.19 1.42 4.98
C GLN A 93 -7.09 1.76 3.79
N VAL A 94 -8.25 2.35 4.05
CA VAL A 94 -9.12 2.85 2.97
C VAL A 94 -8.54 4.15 2.43
N TYR A 95 -8.32 4.21 1.12
CA TYR A 95 -7.90 5.44 0.48
C TYR A 95 -9.09 6.40 0.30
N ALA A 96 -9.21 7.36 1.22
CA ALA A 96 -10.28 8.36 1.24
C ALA A 96 -9.91 9.72 0.60
N GLY A 97 -8.75 9.81 -0.06
CA GLY A 97 -8.21 11.02 -0.66
C GLY A 97 -6.81 11.38 -0.15
N LYS A 98 -6.31 12.56 -0.54
CA LYS A 98 -5.00 13.05 -0.13
C LYS A 98 -5.09 13.66 1.27
N SER A 99 -4.47 13.01 2.25
CA SER A 99 -4.15 13.60 3.55
C SER A 99 -2.63 13.66 3.65
N GLN A 100 -2.05 14.83 3.36
CA GLN A 100 -0.62 15.06 3.55
C GLN A 100 -0.47 15.69 4.95
N ILE A 101 -0.14 14.88 5.95
CA ILE A 101 -0.03 15.36 7.33
C ILE A 101 1.44 15.70 7.66
N ASP A 102 2.42 15.00 7.05
CA ASP A 102 3.82 15.04 7.54
C ASP A 102 4.88 15.38 6.48
N GLY A 103 4.52 15.99 5.35
CA GLY A 103 5.46 16.31 4.26
C GLY A 103 6.12 15.08 3.57
N LYS A 104 5.92 13.87 4.12
CA LYS A 104 6.29 12.60 3.50
C LYS A 104 5.36 12.32 2.32
N GLY A 105 5.93 11.85 1.21
CA GLY A 105 5.16 11.44 0.03
C GLY A 105 4.15 10.34 0.40
N LEU A 106 3.00 10.30 -0.27
CA LEU A 106 1.91 9.37 0.03
C LEU A 106 2.38 7.91 0.15
N GLY A 107 3.21 7.44 -0.78
CA GLY A 107 3.72 6.07 -0.77
C GLY A 107 4.56 5.75 0.47
N CYS A 108 5.41 6.68 0.91
CA CYS A 108 6.22 6.51 2.11
C CYS A 108 5.36 6.41 3.36
N ARG A 109 4.39 7.33 3.52
CA ARG A 109 3.45 7.32 4.64
C ARG A 109 2.68 5.99 4.70
N VAL A 110 2.12 5.56 3.58
CA VAL A 110 1.31 4.32 3.53
C VAL A 110 2.12 3.11 3.95
N VAL A 111 3.37 2.97 3.49
CA VAL A 111 4.23 1.86 3.88
C VAL A 111 4.50 1.89 5.38
N LEU A 112 4.89 3.04 5.93
CA LEU A 112 5.16 3.20 7.36
C LEU A 112 3.91 2.94 8.23
N ASP A 113 2.75 3.46 7.83
CA ASP A 113 1.47 3.26 8.53
C ASP A 113 1.10 1.77 8.57
N LEU A 114 1.19 1.09 7.42
CA LEU A 114 0.81 -0.33 7.32
C LEU A 114 1.80 -1.24 8.04
N SER A 115 3.08 -0.86 8.11
CA SER A 115 4.13 -1.62 8.78
C SER A 115 4.41 -1.19 10.22
N GLN A 116 3.67 -0.23 10.78
CA GLN A 116 3.98 0.41 12.06
C GLN A 116 4.19 -0.61 13.20
N ARG A 117 3.38 -1.67 13.23
CA ARG A 117 3.45 -2.74 14.23
C ARG A 117 4.74 -3.56 14.16
N TYR A 118 5.37 -3.62 12.98
CA TYR A 118 6.51 -4.48 12.70
C TYR A 118 7.82 -3.69 12.62
N LEU A 119 7.82 -2.39 12.92
CA LEU A 119 9.05 -1.62 13.00
C LEU A 119 10.01 -2.24 14.04
N ASN A 120 11.29 -2.15 13.76
CA ASN A 120 12.40 -2.72 14.54
C ASN A 120 12.52 -4.25 14.54
N SER A 121 11.77 -4.96 13.70
CA SER A 121 11.76 -6.43 13.70
C SER A 121 12.79 -7.10 12.78
N GLY A 122 13.53 -6.34 11.94
CA GLY A 122 14.46 -6.92 10.97
C GLY A 122 13.78 -7.53 9.73
N ARG A 123 12.46 -7.37 9.59
CA ARG A 123 11.70 -7.90 8.45
C ARG A 123 11.96 -7.15 7.16
N THR A 124 11.58 -7.76 6.04
CA THR A 124 11.69 -7.20 4.70
C THR A 124 10.32 -6.79 4.17
N ILE A 125 10.16 -5.53 3.79
CA ILE A 125 8.97 -5.04 3.10
C ILE A 125 9.20 -5.07 1.59
N ILE A 126 8.27 -5.69 0.86
CA ILE A 126 8.24 -5.77 -0.59
C ILE A 126 7.19 -4.78 -1.11
N THR A 127 7.55 -3.94 -2.09
CA THR A 127 6.66 -2.90 -2.61
C THR A 127 6.70 -2.75 -4.13
N ASP A 128 5.58 -2.28 -4.71
CA ASP A 128 5.51 -1.76 -6.08
C ASP A 128 6.23 -0.40 -6.21
N ASN A 129 6.63 -0.06 -7.44
CA ASN A 129 7.23 1.21 -7.85
C ASN A 129 6.51 2.51 -7.44
N PHE A 130 5.22 2.47 -7.12
CA PHE A 130 4.43 3.57 -6.62
C PHE A 130 4.86 3.95 -5.20
N TYR A 131 5.21 2.95 -4.39
CA TYR A 131 5.65 3.12 -3.01
C TYR A 131 7.17 3.23 -2.90
N THR A 132 7.92 2.46 -3.72
CA THR A 132 9.38 2.40 -3.63
C THR A 132 10.06 3.74 -3.93
N SER A 133 10.95 4.17 -3.03
CA SER A 133 11.80 5.34 -3.23
C SER A 133 13.06 5.25 -2.35
N VAL A 134 14.15 5.92 -2.76
CA VAL A 134 15.39 5.96 -1.98
C VAL A 134 15.18 6.56 -0.58
N PRO A 135 14.42 7.67 -0.40
CA PRO A 135 14.11 8.18 0.93
C PRO A 135 13.33 7.19 1.81
N LEU A 136 12.42 6.40 1.22
CA LEU A 136 11.71 5.35 1.96
C LEU A 136 12.67 4.25 2.45
N ALA A 137 13.62 3.82 1.61
CA ALA A 137 14.62 2.83 2.01
C ALA A 137 15.39 3.32 3.25
N TYR A 138 15.86 4.57 3.23
CA TYR A 138 16.52 5.19 4.38
C TYR A 138 15.65 5.22 5.65
N GLU A 139 14.38 5.61 5.52
CA GLU A 139 13.46 5.66 6.66
C GLU A 139 13.18 4.27 7.25
N LEU A 140 13.06 3.23 6.41
CA LEU A 140 12.86 1.86 6.87
C LEU A 140 14.12 1.29 7.53
N LEU A 141 15.31 1.54 6.95
CA LEU A 141 16.59 1.13 7.53
C LEU A 141 16.80 1.71 8.93
N LYS A 142 16.47 2.98 9.15
CA LYS A 142 16.51 3.60 10.49
C LYS A 142 15.61 2.89 11.51
N ASN A 143 14.56 2.22 11.05
CA ASN A 143 13.63 1.45 11.88
C ASN A 143 13.92 -0.06 11.80
N ASN A 144 15.15 -0.47 11.42
CA ASN A 144 15.55 -1.87 11.27
C ASN A 144 14.54 -2.70 10.45
N ILE A 145 14.20 -2.17 9.27
CA ILE A 145 13.37 -2.82 8.25
C ILE A 145 14.05 -2.72 6.89
N HIS A 146 14.08 -3.82 6.16
CA HIS A 146 14.62 -3.87 4.81
C HIS A 146 13.52 -3.54 3.77
N LEU A 147 13.93 -3.00 2.63
CA LEU A 147 13.02 -2.67 1.52
C LEU A 147 13.49 -3.36 0.25
N VAL A 148 12.56 -4.08 -0.38
CA VAL A 148 12.71 -4.60 -1.75
C VAL A 148 11.60 -4.01 -2.61
N GLY A 149 11.94 -3.55 -3.80
CA GLY A 149 10.93 -3.02 -4.70
C GLY A 149 11.53 -2.50 -6.00
N THR A 150 10.65 -2.34 -7.00
CA THR A 150 11.04 -1.77 -8.28
C THR A 150 11.07 -0.25 -8.21
N LEU A 151 12.05 0.41 -8.81
CA LEU A 151 12.18 1.87 -8.74
C LEU A 151 11.87 2.52 -10.09
N ARG A 152 10.96 3.51 -10.14
CA ARG A 152 10.70 4.25 -11.39
C ARG A 152 11.90 5.12 -11.76
N SER A 153 12.24 5.16 -13.04
CA SER A 153 13.36 5.95 -13.58
C SER A 153 13.19 7.47 -13.40
N ASN A 154 11.96 7.95 -13.23
CA ASN A 154 11.64 9.36 -13.04
C ASN A 154 11.59 9.80 -11.56
N ARG A 155 12.01 8.96 -10.61
CA ARG A 155 12.12 9.36 -9.21
C ARG A 155 13.27 10.36 -9.03
N VAL A 156 13.16 11.18 -7.98
CA VAL A 156 14.20 12.12 -7.59
C VAL A 156 15.33 11.40 -6.85
N LYS A 157 16.54 12.00 -6.86
CA LYS A 157 17.72 11.53 -6.10
C LYS A 157 18.16 10.10 -6.45
N LEU A 158 18.00 9.71 -7.72
CA LEU A 158 18.51 8.43 -8.20
C LEU A 158 20.02 8.50 -8.49
N PRO A 159 20.79 7.48 -8.11
CA PRO A 159 22.20 7.39 -8.45
C PRO A 159 22.42 7.20 -9.95
N GLU A 160 23.60 7.59 -10.43
CA GLU A 160 23.98 7.52 -11.86
C GLU A 160 23.88 6.11 -12.46
N VAL A 161 24.00 5.05 -11.64
CA VAL A 161 23.83 3.66 -12.08
C VAL A 161 22.48 3.44 -12.78
N THR A 162 21.44 4.20 -12.41
CA THR A 162 20.12 4.13 -13.05
C THR A 162 20.11 4.64 -14.51
N LYS A 163 21.12 5.44 -14.90
CA LYS A 163 21.28 6.00 -16.26
C LYS A 163 22.15 5.12 -17.17
N ALA A 164 22.76 4.06 -16.65
CA ALA A 164 23.62 3.17 -17.43
C ALA A 164 22.89 2.59 -18.65
N LYS A 165 23.58 2.55 -19.80
CA LYS A 165 23.09 1.89 -21.02
C LYS A 165 23.54 0.44 -20.99
N LEU A 166 22.58 -0.48 -20.99
CA LEU A 166 22.81 -1.91 -20.82
C LEU A 166 22.55 -2.68 -22.11
N LYS A 167 23.38 -3.69 -22.38
CA LYS A 167 23.12 -4.75 -23.36
C LYS A 167 22.06 -5.72 -22.81
N PRO A 168 21.36 -6.50 -23.66
CA PRO A 168 20.45 -7.53 -23.19
C PRO A 168 21.13 -8.51 -22.23
N ASN A 169 20.45 -8.86 -21.14
CA ASN A 169 20.91 -9.68 -20.02
C ASN A 169 22.05 -9.08 -19.18
N GLU A 170 22.35 -7.80 -19.33
CA GLU A 170 23.31 -7.10 -18.47
C GLU A 170 22.62 -6.54 -17.23
N ILE A 171 23.32 -6.61 -16.09
CA ILE A 171 22.94 -6.00 -14.82
C ILE A 171 24.09 -5.15 -14.31
N VAL A 172 23.74 -3.98 -13.78
CA VAL A 172 24.67 -3.10 -13.07
C VAL A 172 24.03 -2.70 -11.75
N GLY A 173 24.82 -2.67 -10.69
CA GLY A 173 24.37 -2.28 -9.36
C GLY A 173 25.39 -1.37 -8.68
N ARG A 174 24.90 -0.55 -7.76
CA ARG A 174 25.74 0.22 -6.85
C ARG A 174 25.15 0.14 -5.46
N GLU A 175 26.03 -0.09 -4.49
CA GLU A 175 25.74 -0.03 -3.07
C GLU A 175 26.28 1.30 -2.51
N ASN A 176 25.56 1.89 -1.56
CA ASN A 176 26.04 3.04 -0.79
C ASN A 176 26.62 2.59 0.57
N ILE A 177 27.15 3.53 1.35
CA ILE A 177 27.73 3.24 2.68
C ILE A 177 26.71 2.70 3.69
N ASP A 178 25.42 2.94 3.45
CA ASP A 178 24.32 2.53 4.31
C ASP A 178 23.77 1.14 3.97
N GLY A 179 24.37 0.43 3.00
CA GLY A 179 23.93 -0.90 2.56
C GLY A 179 22.73 -0.91 1.60
N ILE A 180 22.32 0.26 1.07
CA ILE A 180 21.27 0.34 0.05
C ILE A 180 21.86 0.02 -1.31
N VAL A 181 21.40 -1.09 -1.89
CA VAL A 181 21.74 -1.48 -3.26
C VAL A 181 20.68 -0.98 -4.23
N ILE A 182 21.11 -0.27 -5.28
CA ILE A 182 20.27 0.09 -6.42
C ILE A 182 20.84 -0.57 -7.66
N ALA A 183 20.05 -1.45 -8.27
CA ALA A 183 20.42 -2.18 -9.48
C ALA A 183 19.50 -1.85 -10.65
N LYS A 184 20.07 -1.93 -11.85
CA LYS A 184 19.37 -1.83 -13.13
C LYS A 184 19.77 -3.03 -13.97
N TRP A 185 18.78 -3.70 -14.54
CA TRP A 185 19.01 -4.80 -15.48
C TRP A 185 18.23 -4.56 -16.78
N ARG A 186 18.66 -5.21 -17.85
CA ARG A 186 17.92 -5.24 -19.12
C ARG A 186 17.59 -6.67 -19.49
N ALA A 187 16.31 -7.03 -19.52
CA ALA A 187 15.86 -8.34 -19.97
C ALA A 187 16.05 -8.52 -21.51
N ARG A 188 16.15 -9.77 -21.96
CA ARG A 188 16.09 -10.12 -23.39
C ARG A 188 14.68 -9.83 -23.92
N GLY A 189 14.55 -8.97 -24.93
CA GLY A 189 13.33 -8.90 -25.76
C GLY A 189 12.22 -7.93 -25.37
N THR A 190 12.41 -6.98 -24.45
CA THR A 190 11.42 -5.93 -24.19
C THR A 190 11.83 -4.58 -24.80
N SER A 191 11.03 -4.12 -25.75
CA SER A 191 10.86 -2.68 -26.03
C SER A 191 10.49 -1.99 -24.72
N GLN A 192 11.18 -0.89 -24.43
CA GLN A 192 11.09 -0.08 -23.21
C GLN A 192 9.67 -0.07 -22.58
N CYS A 193 9.57 -0.49 -21.32
CA CYS A 193 8.47 -0.12 -20.44
C CYS A 193 8.90 1.07 -19.57
#